data_AF-A0A433TI31-F1
#
_entry.id   AF-A0A433TI31-F1
#
_cell.length_a   1.000
_cell.length_b   1.000
_cell.length_c   1.000
_cell.angle_alpha   90.00
_cell.angle_beta   90.00
_cell.angle_gamma   90.00
#
_symmetry.space_group_name_H-M   'P 1'
#
loop_
_entity.id
_entity.type
_entity.pdbx_description
1 polymer ?
#
loop_
_entity_poly.entity_id
_entity_poly.type
_entity_poly.pdbx_seq_one_letter_code
_entity_poly.pdbx_strand_id
1 'polypeptide(L)'
;ERQRTLSTELDKSSNGYTPADNVVKREQPGVGVARQFCPFCSNSVAFLSRHLTRVHRKEPDVAKVLKLQPPGLKESKCTPEMSKLRCLGNFMHNVEVLRGSLAGDIVVVRRSCEDRPASDYLPCMYCYAFMLPSRLSDHGEACELRDRGERNDYGAHQALSKYLLTSA
;
A
#
# COMPACT_ATOMS: atom_id res chain seq x y z
N GLU A 1 5.35 -53.97 -16.36
CA GLU A 1 4.37 -52.95 -16.79
C GLU A 1 3.08 -53.13 -16.01
N ARG A 2 2.87 -52.32 -14.96
CA ARG A 2 1.59 -52.15 -14.24
C ARG A 2 1.78 -50.95 -13.31
N GLN A 3 1.24 -49.83 -13.76
CA GLN A 3 1.38 -48.51 -13.17
C GLN A 3 0.71 -48.49 -11.79
N ARG A 4 1.43 -47.96 -10.79
CA ARG A 4 0.89 -47.60 -9.46
C ARG A 4 0.04 -46.35 -9.63
N THR A 5 -1.27 -46.48 -9.51
CA THR A 5 -2.18 -45.36 -9.27
C THR A 5 -2.06 -44.94 -7.81
N LEU A 6 -1.27 -43.90 -7.54
CA LEU A 6 -1.32 -43.14 -6.28
C LEU A 6 -2.14 -41.88 -6.55
N SER A 7 -3.43 -41.98 -6.29
CA SER A 7 -4.34 -40.84 -6.27
C SER A 7 -4.01 -39.94 -5.08
N THR A 8 -3.60 -38.73 -5.43
CA THR A 8 -3.81 -37.44 -4.77
C THR A 8 -4.61 -37.43 -3.46
N GLU A 9 -3.91 -37.21 -2.35
CA GLU A 9 -4.46 -36.60 -1.13
C GLU A 9 -3.54 -35.41 -0.79
N LEU A 10 -3.75 -34.27 -1.45
CA LEU A 10 -3.23 -33.00 -0.99
C LEU A 10 -4.40 -32.26 -0.36
N ASP A 11 -4.33 -32.11 0.96
CA ASP A 11 -5.26 -31.37 1.80
C ASP A 11 -5.58 -29.99 1.21
N LYS A 12 -6.78 -29.88 0.64
CA LYS A 12 -7.44 -28.61 0.36
C LYS A 12 -7.93 -28.03 1.68
N SER A 13 -7.04 -27.38 2.43
CA SER A 13 -7.47 -26.32 3.35
C SER A 13 -7.55 -25.00 2.58
N SER A 14 -8.39 -24.98 1.55
CA SER A 14 -8.84 -23.76 0.88
C SER A 14 -9.83 -23.07 1.82
N ASN A 15 -9.31 -22.30 2.77
CA ASN A 15 -10.13 -21.33 3.47
C ASN A 15 -10.61 -20.34 2.41
N GLY A 16 -11.92 -20.34 2.12
CA GLY A 16 -12.56 -19.60 1.03
C GLY A 16 -12.52 -18.09 1.23
N TYR A 17 -11.33 -17.50 1.22
CA TYR A 17 -11.15 -16.05 1.22
C TYR A 17 -11.56 -15.51 -0.14
N THR A 18 -12.69 -14.82 -0.17
CA THR A 18 -13.18 -14.03 -1.29
C THR A 18 -12.76 -12.57 -1.08
N PRO A 19 -11.94 -11.97 -1.95
CA PRO A 19 -11.55 -10.56 -1.85
C PRO A 19 -12.74 -9.57 -1.80
N ALA A 20 -13.92 -10.01 -2.25
CA ALA A 20 -15.16 -9.23 -2.26
C ALA A 20 -15.73 -8.93 -0.87
N ASP A 21 -15.39 -9.72 0.16
CA ASP A 21 -15.89 -9.51 1.53
C ASP A 21 -14.98 -8.63 2.38
N ASN A 22 -13.87 -8.17 1.81
CA ASN A 22 -12.92 -7.34 2.53
C ASN A 22 -13.46 -5.91 2.64
N VAL A 23 -14.02 -5.59 3.81
CA VAL A 23 -14.59 -4.28 4.14
C VAL A 23 -13.61 -3.49 4.98
N VAL A 24 -13.19 -2.33 4.47
CA VAL A 24 -12.48 -1.33 5.26
C VAL A 24 -13.46 -0.69 6.22
N LYS A 25 -13.34 -1.06 7.50
CA LYS A 25 -14.16 -0.51 8.58
C LYS A 25 -13.92 0.98 8.77
N ARG A 26 -14.99 1.72 9.09
CA ARG A 26 -14.91 3.16 9.42
C ARG A 26 -13.87 3.45 10.51
N GLU A 27 -13.35 4.68 10.50
CA GLU A 27 -12.41 5.14 11.52
C GLU A 27 -13.06 5.11 12.91
N GLN A 28 -12.40 4.48 13.89
CA GLN A 28 -12.85 4.46 15.28
C GLN A 28 -11.99 5.43 16.13
N PRO A 29 -12.59 6.23 17.01
CA PRO A 29 -11.84 7.07 17.95
C PRO A 29 -10.94 6.20 18.85
N GLY A 30 -9.68 6.62 19.05
CA GLY A 30 -8.76 5.96 19.98
C GLY A 30 -7.96 4.78 19.41
N VAL A 31 -8.01 4.53 18.11
CA VAL A 31 -7.16 3.52 17.46
C VAL A 31 -5.70 3.99 17.49
N GLY A 32 -4.80 3.13 17.97
CA GLY A 32 -3.36 3.39 18.06
C GLY A 32 -2.67 3.55 16.69
N VAL A 33 -1.35 3.69 16.70
CA VAL A 33 -0.55 3.88 15.46
C VAL A 33 -0.79 2.70 14.50
N ALA A 34 -1.33 2.99 13.32
CA ALA A 34 -1.58 1.99 12.29
C ALA A 34 -0.25 1.35 11.85
N ARG A 35 -0.22 0.01 11.81
CA ARG A 35 0.93 -0.73 11.29
C ARG A 35 1.17 -0.37 9.83
N GLN A 36 2.44 -0.32 9.45
CA GLN A 36 2.91 -0.02 8.09
C GLN A 36 3.72 -1.21 7.59
N PHE A 37 3.73 -1.45 6.29
CA PHE A 37 4.49 -2.54 5.69
C PHE A 37 5.78 -2.02 5.07
N CYS A 38 6.87 -2.77 5.25
CA CYS A 38 8.15 -2.42 4.66
C CYS A 38 8.20 -2.84 3.18
N PRO A 39 8.57 -1.94 2.24
CA PRO A 39 8.67 -2.31 0.83
C PRO A 39 9.84 -3.26 0.49
N PHE A 40 10.79 -3.45 1.41
CA PHE A 40 12.01 -4.23 1.14
C PHE A 40 11.99 -5.63 1.78
N CYS A 41 11.32 -5.80 2.92
CA CYS A 41 11.26 -7.08 3.63
C CYS A 41 9.84 -7.53 3.96
N SER A 42 8.82 -6.79 3.51
CA SER A 42 7.40 -7.05 3.73
C SER A 42 6.95 -7.15 5.20
N ASN A 43 7.85 -6.87 6.15
CA ASN A 43 7.53 -6.91 7.58
C ASN A 43 6.57 -5.78 7.97
N SER A 44 5.61 -6.13 8.82
CA SER A 44 4.69 -5.17 9.45
C SER A 44 5.36 -4.50 10.64
N VAL A 45 5.45 -3.17 10.63
CA VAL A 45 6.16 -2.37 11.64
C VAL A 45 5.34 -1.15 12.08
N ALA A 46 5.44 -0.78 13.36
CA ALA A 46 4.75 0.41 13.87
C ALA A 46 5.44 1.73 13.45
N PHE A 47 6.76 1.72 13.29
CA PHE A 47 7.56 2.91 12.97
C PHE A 47 8.45 2.65 11.75
N LEU A 48 7.87 2.75 10.55
CA LEU A 48 8.56 2.39 9.32
C LEU A 48 9.82 3.22 9.06
N SER A 49 9.79 4.54 9.28
CA SER A 49 10.98 5.39 9.06
C SER A 49 12.17 4.91 9.88
N ARG A 50 11.97 4.57 11.16
CA ARG A 50 13.02 4.02 12.04
C ARG A 50 13.51 2.66 11.56
N HIS A 51 12.60 1.81 11.10
CA HIS A 51 12.93 0.51 10.53
C HIS A 51 13.81 0.65 9.28
N LEU A 52 13.40 1.50 8.33
CA LEU A 52 14.15 1.76 7.10
C LEU A 52 15.56 2.30 7.39
N THR A 53 15.69 3.26 8.30
CA THR A 53 17.01 3.82 8.67
C THR A 53 17.95 2.82 9.34
N ARG A 54 17.42 1.81 10.04
CA ARG A 54 18.24 0.84 10.79
C ARG A 54 18.56 -0.41 10.00
N VAL A 55 17.57 -0.95 9.29
CA VAL A 55 17.65 -2.25 8.60
C VAL A 55 18.01 -2.05 7.14
N HIS A 56 17.42 -1.05 6.48
CA HIS A 56 17.50 -0.83 5.03
C HIS A 56 18.29 0.43 4.66
N ARG A 57 19.22 0.88 5.52
CA ARG A 57 20.00 2.12 5.30
C ARG A 57 20.77 2.13 3.98
N LYS A 58 21.17 0.95 3.51
CA LYS A 58 21.97 0.76 2.29
C LYS A 58 21.12 0.71 1.03
N GLU A 59 19.80 0.62 1.14
CA GLU A 59 18.93 0.66 -0.02
C GLU A 59 19.07 2.03 -0.71
N PRO A 60 19.26 2.10 -2.03
CA PRO A 60 19.50 3.35 -2.74
C PRO A 60 18.44 4.42 -2.46
N ASP A 61 17.17 4.01 -2.44
CA ASP A 61 16.06 4.94 -2.22
C ASP A 61 16.00 5.43 -0.78
N VAL A 62 16.27 4.56 0.21
CA VAL A 62 16.39 4.97 1.61
C VAL A 62 17.56 5.93 1.80
N ALA A 63 18.72 5.63 1.20
CA ALA A 63 19.89 6.48 1.27
C ALA A 63 19.65 7.87 0.65
N LYS A 64 18.91 7.96 -0.47
CA LYS A 64 18.48 9.24 -1.06
C LYS A 64 17.60 10.01 -0.09
N VAL A 65 16.55 9.37 0.47
CA VAL A 65 15.65 10.02 1.43
C VAL A 65 16.41 10.56 2.65
N LEU A 66 17.32 9.78 3.22
CA LEU A 66 18.12 10.19 4.38
C LEU A 66 19.05 11.38 4.07
N LYS A 67 19.51 11.55 2.82
CA LYS A 67 20.30 12.72 2.40
C LYS A 67 19.44 13.97 2.21
N LEU A 68 18.20 13.81 1.78
CA LEU A 68 17.25 14.90 1.56
C LEU A 68 16.62 15.43 2.86
N GLN A 69 16.73 14.68 3.96
CA GLN A 69 16.24 15.11 5.27
C GLN A 69 17.05 16.31 5.79
N PRO A 70 16.42 17.48 6.01
CA PRO A 70 17.13 18.64 6.53
C PRO A 70 17.58 18.40 7.97
N PRO A 71 18.80 18.83 8.34
CA PRO A 71 19.23 18.79 9.74
C PRO A 71 18.29 19.65 10.60
N GLY A 72 17.79 19.08 11.70
CA GLY A 72 16.91 19.77 12.65
C GLY A 72 15.41 19.68 12.36
N LEU A 73 14.98 19.06 11.26
CA LEU A 73 13.58 18.65 11.14
C LEU A 73 13.29 17.56 12.18
N LYS A 74 12.35 17.80 13.10
CA LYS A 74 11.80 16.76 13.98
C LYS A 74 11.43 15.57 13.10
N GLU A 75 11.75 14.35 13.53
CA GLU A 75 11.42 13.08 12.84
C GLU A 75 9.95 13.00 12.38
N SER A 76 9.07 13.85 12.92
CA SER A 76 7.65 13.98 12.58
C SER A 76 7.35 14.57 11.19
N LYS A 77 8.24 15.37 10.56
CA LYS A 77 7.99 15.88 9.19
C LYS A 77 8.52 14.87 8.17
N CYS A 78 7.67 13.90 7.85
CA CYS A 78 7.89 12.90 6.80
C CYS A 78 8.05 13.62 5.45
N THR A 79 9.18 13.47 4.77
CA THR A 79 9.38 14.03 3.42
C THR A 79 8.48 13.30 2.41
N PRO A 80 8.18 13.89 1.23
CA PRO A 80 7.41 13.23 0.18
C PRO A 80 8.00 11.87 -0.20
N GLU A 81 9.33 11.75 -0.28
CA GLU A 81 10.02 10.51 -0.64
C GLU A 81 9.89 9.45 0.47
N MET A 82 9.96 9.85 1.75
CA MET A 82 9.71 8.93 2.85
C MET A 82 8.24 8.46 2.85
N SER A 83 7.31 9.36 2.54
CA SER A 83 5.89 9.02 2.37
C SER A 83 5.69 8.06 1.19
N LYS A 84 6.44 8.23 0.08
CA LYS A 84 6.44 7.30 -1.06
C LYS A 84 6.87 5.90 -0.66
N LEU A 85 7.98 5.76 0.07
CA LEU A 85 8.46 4.45 0.53
C LEU A 85 7.45 3.77 1.47
N ARG A 86 6.78 4.54 2.33
CA ARG A 86 5.70 4.04 3.17
C ARG A 86 4.53 3.53 2.35
N CYS A 87 4.04 4.36 1.44
CA CYS A 87 2.90 4.01 0.62
C CYS A 87 3.22 2.86 -0.33
N LEU A 88 4.46 2.72 -0.81
CA LEU A 88 4.91 1.61 -1.63
C LEU A 88 4.81 0.27 -0.88
N GLY A 89 5.32 0.20 0.34
CA GLY A 89 5.23 -1.03 1.14
C GLY A 89 3.79 -1.42 1.46
N ASN A 90 2.95 -0.43 1.80
CA ASN A 90 1.52 -0.64 1.99
C ASN A 90 0.82 -1.04 0.68
N PHE A 91 1.23 -0.48 -0.46
CA PHE A 91 0.69 -0.83 -1.76
C PHE A 91 0.95 -2.30 -2.10
N MET A 92 2.18 -2.77 -1.88
CA MET A 92 2.53 -4.18 -2.10
C MET A 92 1.64 -5.11 -1.26
N HIS A 93 1.52 -4.84 0.04
CA HIS A 93 0.61 -5.59 0.93
C HIS A 93 -0.85 -5.51 0.45
N ASN A 94 -1.35 -4.32 0.13
CA ASN A 94 -2.73 -4.13 -0.29
C ASN A 94 -3.05 -4.89 -1.59
N VAL A 95 -2.11 -4.91 -2.55
CA VAL A 95 -2.27 -5.63 -3.80
C VAL A 95 -2.41 -7.14 -3.54
N GLU A 96 -1.57 -7.71 -2.66
CA GLU A 96 -1.67 -9.12 -2.27
C GLU A 96 -3.01 -9.43 -1.59
N VAL A 97 -3.48 -8.52 -0.72
CA VAL A 97 -4.78 -8.64 -0.05
C VAL A 97 -5.94 -8.57 -1.03
N LEU A 98 -5.93 -7.60 -1.96
CA LEU A 98 -6.99 -7.37 -2.95
C LEU A 98 -7.07 -8.47 -4.00
N ARG A 99 -5.96 -9.15 -4.29
CA ARG A 99 -5.93 -10.33 -5.16
C ARG A 99 -6.32 -11.61 -4.47
N GLY A 100 -6.33 -11.59 -3.13
CA GLY A 100 -6.56 -12.75 -2.29
C GLY A 100 -5.42 -13.75 -2.24
N SER A 101 -4.20 -13.31 -2.57
CA SER A 101 -3.00 -14.08 -2.26
C SER A 101 -2.59 -13.95 -0.78
N LEU A 102 -3.08 -12.91 -0.09
CA LEU A 102 -2.85 -12.69 1.34
C LEU A 102 -4.16 -12.37 2.07
N ALA A 103 -4.34 -12.95 3.25
CA ALA A 103 -5.47 -12.61 4.13
C ALA A 103 -5.13 -11.38 4.99
N GLY A 104 -6.11 -10.52 5.24
CA GLY A 104 -5.98 -9.36 6.12
C GLY A 104 -6.68 -8.12 5.58
N ASP A 105 -6.53 -7.01 6.30
CA ASP A 105 -7.08 -5.71 5.90
C ASP A 105 -6.08 -4.94 5.01
N ILE A 106 -6.62 -4.15 4.08
CA ILE A 106 -5.81 -3.15 3.37
C ILE A 106 -5.47 -1.96 4.27
N VAL A 107 -4.32 -1.34 4.02
CA VAL A 107 -3.86 -0.12 4.67
C VAL A 107 -4.17 1.08 3.77
N VAL A 108 -5.07 1.94 4.24
CA VAL A 108 -5.48 3.17 3.53
C VAL A 108 -4.95 4.39 4.27
N VAL A 109 -4.74 5.51 3.55
CA VAL A 109 -4.25 6.76 4.15
C VAL A 109 -5.23 7.28 5.19
N ARG A 110 -6.51 7.20 4.86
CA ARG A 110 -7.61 7.64 5.71
C ARG A 110 -8.81 6.75 5.48
N ARG A 111 -9.38 6.25 6.58
CA ARG A 111 -10.63 5.49 6.54
C ARG A 111 -11.80 6.45 6.32
N SER A 112 -12.84 5.98 5.64
CA SER A 112 -14.10 6.70 5.52
C SER A 112 -14.85 6.78 6.85
N CYS A 113 -15.84 7.68 6.91
CA CYS A 113 -16.81 7.73 8.01
C CYS A 113 -17.75 6.52 8.03
N GLU A 114 -17.83 5.81 6.90
CA GLU A 114 -18.65 4.62 6.68
C GLU A 114 -17.77 3.43 6.35
N ASP A 115 -18.31 2.23 6.51
CA ASP A 115 -17.69 1.00 6.01
C ASP A 115 -17.70 1.02 4.48
N ARG A 116 -16.58 0.63 3.86
CA ARG A 116 -16.44 0.62 2.39
C ARG A 116 -15.73 -0.65 1.92
N PRO A 117 -16.11 -1.23 0.77
CA PRO A 117 -15.33 -2.29 0.14
C PRO A 117 -13.87 -1.88 -0.04
N ALA A 118 -12.93 -2.80 0.19
CA ALA A 118 -11.51 -2.57 -0.04
C ALA A 118 -11.22 -2.24 -1.52
N SER A 119 -12.01 -2.83 -2.43
CA SER A 119 -11.96 -2.57 -3.87
C SER A 119 -12.33 -1.13 -4.27
N ASP A 120 -12.99 -0.37 -3.41
CA ASP A 120 -13.31 1.03 -3.68
C ASP A 120 -12.08 1.93 -3.56
N TYR A 121 -11.01 1.47 -2.89
CA TYR A 121 -9.81 2.26 -2.69
C TYR A 121 -8.83 2.04 -3.85
N LEU A 122 -8.34 3.15 -4.41
CA LEU A 122 -7.37 3.15 -5.49
C LEU A 122 -6.05 3.78 -5.02
N PRO A 123 -4.90 3.26 -5.48
CA PRO A 123 -3.60 3.86 -5.20
C PRO A 123 -3.37 5.07 -6.10
N CYS A 124 -2.77 6.13 -5.57
CA CYS A 124 -2.23 7.19 -6.42
C CYS A 124 -1.06 6.68 -7.26
N MET A 125 -1.04 6.95 -8.57
CA MET A 125 0.03 6.48 -9.45
C MET A 125 1.42 7.08 -9.14
N TYR A 126 1.45 8.25 -8.48
CA TYR A 126 2.69 8.97 -8.17
C TYR A 126 3.31 8.54 -6.84
N CYS A 127 2.46 8.37 -5.83
CA CYS A 127 2.88 8.15 -4.44
C CYS A 127 2.45 6.80 -3.86
N TYR A 128 1.62 6.03 -4.56
CA TYR A 128 1.05 4.72 -4.14
C TYR A 128 0.08 4.75 -2.95
N ALA A 129 -0.31 5.95 -2.51
CA ALA A 129 -1.20 6.10 -1.37
C ALA A 129 -2.63 5.63 -1.71
N PHE A 130 -3.18 4.69 -0.93
CA PHE A 130 -4.52 4.15 -1.14
C PHE A 130 -5.61 5.06 -0.55
N MET A 131 -6.55 5.48 -1.39
CA MET A 131 -7.61 6.41 -1.02
C MET A 131 -8.89 6.17 -1.83
N LEU A 132 -10.01 6.73 -1.38
CA LEU A 132 -11.23 6.76 -2.17
C LEU A 132 -11.09 7.66 -3.41
N PRO A 133 -11.78 7.37 -4.52
CA PRO A 133 -11.72 8.15 -5.75
C PRO A 133 -12.01 9.64 -5.52
N SER A 134 -13.00 9.96 -4.69
CA SER A 134 -13.34 11.35 -4.35
C SER A 134 -12.16 12.15 -3.79
N ARG A 135 -11.26 11.51 -3.02
CA ARG A 135 -10.04 12.14 -2.50
C ARG A 135 -8.88 12.07 -3.48
N LEU A 136 -8.86 11.04 -4.32
CA LEU A 136 -7.81 10.83 -5.32
C LEU A 136 -7.76 11.94 -6.35
N SER A 137 -8.91 12.51 -6.71
CA SER A 137 -9.00 13.66 -7.61
C SER A 137 -8.18 14.84 -7.08
N ASP A 138 -8.51 15.32 -5.88
CA ASP A 138 -7.86 16.49 -5.28
C ASP A 138 -6.39 16.21 -4.94
N HIS A 139 -6.10 14.98 -4.51
CA HIS A 139 -4.73 14.57 -4.22
C HIS A 139 -3.86 14.51 -5.47
N GLY A 140 -4.37 14.03 -6.61
CA GLY A 140 -3.61 13.93 -7.86
C GLY A 140 -3.07 15.29 -8.30
N GLU A 141 -3.90 16.34 -8.18
CA GLU A 141 -3.49 17.72 -8.47
C GLU A 141 -2.40 18.22 -7.53
N ALA A 142 -2.57 17.97 -6.22
CA ALA A 142 -1.70 18.48 -5.17
C ALA A 142 -0.57 17.51 -4.76
N CYS A 143 -0.40 16.39 -5.49
CA CYS A 143 0.56 15.36 -5.10
C CYS A 143 1.98 15.91 -5.20
N GLU A 144 2.70 15.94 -4.08
CA GLU A 144 4.08 16.46 -4.03
C GLU A 144 5.08 15.66 -4.87
N LEU A 145 4.69 14.44 -5.27
CA LEU A 145 5.49 13.52 -6.09
C LEU A 145 5.07 13.51 -7.57
N ARG A 146 4.10 14.34 -7.96
CA ARG A 146 3.74 14.56 -9.37
C ARG A 146 4.71 15.57 -9.98
N ASP A 147 5.14 15.31 -11.21
CA ASP A 147 5.97 16.25 -11.95
C ASP A 147 5.17 17.49 -12.36
N ARG A 148 5.74 18.68 -12.12
CA ARG A 148 5.06 19.97 -12.39
C ARG A 148 4.72 20.19 -13.88
N GLY A 149 5.36 19.46 -14.79
CA GLY A 149 5.10 19.52 -16.23
C GLY A 149 4.04 18.53 -16.73
N GLU A 150 3.59 17.59 -15.88
CA GLU A 150 2.63 16.57 -16.26
C GLU A 150 1.19 17.08 -16.10
N ARG A 151 0.35 16.91 -17.12
CA ARG A 151 -1.09 17.18 -16.98
C ARG A 151 -1.69 16.16 -16.02
N ASN A 152 -2.43 16.62 -15.01
CA ASN A 152 -3.22 15.72 -14.18
C ASN A 152 -4.50 15.34 -14.93
N ASP A 153 -4.44 14.23 -15.67
CA ASP A 153 -5.62 13.61 -16.24
C ASP A 153 -6.17 12.60 -15.23
N TYR A 154 -7.18 13.01 -14.47
CA TYR A 154 -7.79 12.16 -13.45
C TYR A 154 -8.39 10.87 -14.04
N GLY A 155 -8.92 10.90 -15.27
CA GLY A 155 -9.44 9.71 -15.93
C GLY A 155 -8.34 8.70 -16.23
N ALA A 156 -7.22 9.19 -16.79
CA ALA A 156 -6.03 8.38 -16.99
C ALA A 156 -5.43 7.89 -15.67
N HIS A 157 -5.41 8.73 -14.64
CA HIS A 157 -4.94 8.39 -13.31
C HIS A 157 -5.75 7.21 -12.72
N GLN A 158 -7.08 7.26 -12.80
CA GLN A 158 -7.94 6.15 -12.36
C GLN A 158 -7.69 4.87 -13.17
N ALA A 159 -7.57 4.98 -14.50
CA ALA A 159 -7.33 3.83 -15.37
C ALA A 159 -5.99 3.14 -15.03
N LEU A 160 -4.93 3.93 -14.87
CA LEU A 160 -3.62 3.44 -14.45
C LEU A 160 -3.65 2.85 -13.04
N SER A 161 -4.35 3.49 -12.11
CA SER A 161 -4.51 2.98 -10.74
C SER A 161 -5.17 1.61 -10.73
N LYS A 162 -6.23 1.42 -11.52
CA LYS A 162 -6.89 0.11 -11.68
C LYS A 162 -5.95 -0.90 -12.34
N TYR A 163 -5.22 -0.50 -13.37
CA TYR A 163 -4.24 -1.35 -14.04
C TYR A 163 -3.15 -1.84 -13.07
N LEU A 164 -2.66 -0.99 -12.17
CA LEU A 164 -1.67 -1.36 -11.15
C LEU A 164 -2.18 -2.47 -10.22
N LEU A 165 -3.48 -2.49 -9.90
CA LEU A 165 -4.07 -3.53 -9.07
C LEU A 165 -4.20 -4.87 -9.80
N THR A 166 -4.43 -4.84 -11.11
CA THR A 166 -4.67 -6.04 -11.92
C THR A 166 -3.43 -6.64 -12.58
N SER A 167 -2.31 -5.91 -12.67
CA SER A 167 -1.21 -6.27 -13.59
C SER A 167 0.16 -6.52 -12.96
N ALA A 168 0.36 -6.22 -11.67
CA ALA A 168 1.58 -6.57 -10.93
C ALA A 168 1.69 -8.06 -10.58
#